data_AF-A0ABD3QT88-F1
#
_entry.id   AF-A0ABD3QT88-F1
#
_cell.length_a   1.000
_cell.length_b   1.000
_cell.length_c   1.000
_cell.angle_alpha   90.00
_cell.angle_beta   90.00
_cell.angle_gamma   90.00
#
_symmetry.space_group_name_H-M   'P 1'
#
loop_
_entity.id
_entity.type
_entity.pdbx_description
1 polymer ?
#
loop_
_entity_poly.entity_id
_entity_poly.type
_entity_poly.pdbx_seq_one_letter_code
_entity_poly.pdbx_strand_id
1 'polypeptide(L)'
;MNISRLNRIAVPTLLFLLVANFTVFLIHVWYLLPHPSDNAGLGFIQPYDYADSATGQLKKRVRKSFHGDSSLVTTALTQAFSEAGTIPYDVVPKILEKSQKFYGVVHQLPSIPARRGMIPGTYGNFTVPSNAVHNLTYFLEARERFDEEDRPLYIYNPNLLPLDYGRIETEIIDDLTYGITNAKVAYVAVYRVSNFGNCHGPGRGVPQTYRNYLGLALLDRDLNIVRDVTNGYYFDVVIDLNQQLFDSGFSPGGKKRAKPTQSMQDCQLYATVTKGSTKSNRLILQCNEYVMPVMLKVAGAPERSPHLGVKMIQFRNSYGAGLQLTALQHPISIVYGGKNMHHFGPGYIETWPSGPHEYVKVDFAADPFVNARQSDAVLKSPGVEPAASFLTPDQFSSTLIDRDSGSACCVTIRWRDDDEQERNLLLGFSHRKTRKAPKKNAYNYVSRLYAFETTPPFNIVARSGFFCLGFAAHGDADDEARQSDNEQVRGSANDYRLTIMNEVYDCPRIHFVTGITEKIDDDEMVIISYGVNDCYPRMIEVPKEFLVSLLQGRR
;
A
#
# COMPACT_ATOMS: atom_id res chain seq x y z
N MET A 1 60.09 -0.51 41.11
CA MET A 1 59.46 -1.09 39.89
C MET A 1 59.97 -0.28 38.70
N ASN A 2 60.81 -0.88 37.85
CA ASN A 2 61.66 -0.15 36.89
C ASN A 2 60.86 0.26 35.63
N ILE A 3 60.49 1.54 35.53
CA ILE A 3 59.78 2.16 34.39
C ILE A 3 60.55 1.98 33.07
N SER A 4 61.87 1.75 33.12
CA SER A 4 62.72 1.52 31.94
C SER A 4 62.45 0.22 31.18
N ARG A 5 61.80 -0.78 31.79
CA ARG A 5 61.45 -2.04 31.09
C ARG A 5 60.10 -2.00 30.39
N LEU A 6 59.15 -1.17 30.84
CA LEU A 6 57.84 -1.04 30.19
C LEU A 6 57.95 -0.37 28.80
N ASN A 7 58.85 0.60 28.65
CA ASN A 7 59.00 1.34 27.38
C ASN A 7 59.66 0.54 26.25
N ARG A 8 60.43 -0.52 26.53
CA ARG A 8 61.12 -1.27 25.47
C ARG A 8 60.20 -2.18 24.65
N ILE A 9 59.04 -2.54 25.19
CA ILE A 9 58.07 -3.41 24.48
C ILE A 9 56.85 -2.60 24.05
N ALA A 10 56.37 -1.67 24.87
CA ALA A 10 55.16 -0.90 24.55
C ALA A 10 55.31 0.00 23.32
N VAL A 11 56.47 0.65 23.15
CA VAL A 11 56.72 1.55 22.03
C VAL A 11 56.77 0.82 20.68
N PRO A 12 57.54 -0.28 20.50
CA PRO A 12 57.51 -1.02 19.24
C PRO A 12 56.15 -1.63 18.92
N THR A 13 55.41 -2.11 19.92
CA THR A 13 54.05 -2.65 19.70
C THR A 13 53.08 -1.54 19.25
N LEU A 14 53.13 -0.36 19.85
CA LEU A 14 52.31 0.79 19.44
C LEU A 14 52.66 1.25 18.02
N LEU A 15 53.95 1.31 17.68
CA LEU A 15 54.41 1.66 16.34
C LEU A 15 53.93 0.64 15.31
N PHE A 16 54.02 -0.65 15.63
CA PHE A 16 53.55 -1.71 14.74
C PHE A 16 52.04 -1.61 14.48
N LEU A 17 51.25 -1.36 15.53
CA LEU A 17 49.80 -1.18 15.39
C LEU A 17 49.44 0.07 14.56
N LEU A 18 50.18 1.17 14.71
CA LEU A 18 50.00 2.38 13.89
C LEU A 18 50.32 2.11 12.42
N VAL A 19 51.43 1.43 12.13
CA VAL A 19 51.81 1.06 10.76
C VAL A 19 50.80 0.09 10.15
N ALA A 20 50.33 -0.90 10.90
CA ALA A 20 49.33 -1.85 10.42
C ALA A 20 48.00 -1.14 10.08
N ASN A 21 47.50 -0.27 10.97
CA ASN A 21 46.28 0.51 10.72
C ASN A 21 46.43 1.48 9.55
N PHE A 22 47.59 2.14 9.41
CA PHE A 22 47.87 3.02 8.28
C PHE A 22 47.94 2.25 6.95
N THR A 23 48.49 1.03 6.97
CA THR A 23 48.56 0.17 5.78
C THR A 23 47.16 -0.30 5.34
N VAL A 24 46.31 -0.69 6.30
CA VAL A 24 44.90 -1.06 6.01
C VAL A 24 44.12 0.14 5.46
N PHE A 25 44.36 1.34 5.98
CA PHE A 25 43.78 2.58 5.48
C PHE A 25 44.23 2.88 4.04
N LEU A 26 45.53 2.77 3.74
CA LEU A 26 46.04 2.98 2.38
C LEU A 26 45.49 1.96 1.38
N ILE A 27 45.32 0.70 1.78
CA ILE A 27 44.69 -0.33 0.94
C ILE A 27 43.22 0.02 0.67
N HIS A 28 42.48 0.48 1.68
CA HIS A 28 41.08 0.94 1.50
C HIS A 28 41.00 2.16 0.58
N VAL A 29 41.89 3.15 0.75
CA VAL A 29 41.94 4.33 -0.12
C VAL A 29 42.29 3.92 -1.55
N TRP A 30 43.23 3.00 -1.75
CA TRP A 30 43.62 2.54 -3.08
C TRP A 30 42.52 1.73 -3.78
N TYR A 31 41.71 0.97 -3.04
CA TYR A 31 40.53 0.27 -3.57
C TYR A 31 39.33 1.18 -3.86
N LEU A 32 39.28 2.36 -3.24
CA LEU A 32 38.18 3.32 -3.39
C LEU A 32 38.51 4.48 -4.33
N LEU A 33 39.77 4.64 -4.75
CA LEU A 33 40.14 5.58 -5.79
C LEU A 33 39.83 4.99 -7.17
N PRO A 34 39.07 5.69 -8.03
CA PRO A 34 38.77 5.22 -9.37
C PRO A 34 40.05 5.07 -10.20
N HIS A 35 40.15 3.98 -10.96
CA HIS A 35 41.25 3.75 -11.90
C HIS A 35 41.28 4.84 -12.98
N PRO A 36 42.44 5.45 -13.27
CA PRO A 36 42.56 6.45 -14.30
C PRO A 36 42.70 5.78 -15.67
N SER A 37 41.57 5.47 -16.28
CA SER A 37 41.48 5.23 -17.73
C SER A 37 40.12 5.73 -18.22
N ASP A 38 40.04 7.02 -18.50
CA ASP A 38 39.83 7.52 -19.87
C ASP A 38 39.60 9.04 -19.87
N ASN A 39 40.50 9.70 -20.60
CA ASN A 39 40.53 11.07 -21.10
C ASN A 39 39.43 12.06 -20.69
N ALA A 40 39.85 13.06 -19.91
CA ALA A 40 39.17 14.32 -19.72
C ALA A 40 39.19 15.16 -21.02
N GLY A 41 38.00 15.54 -21.50
CA GLY A 41 37.79 16.69 -22.37
C GLY A 41 37.22 17.85 -21.55
N LEU A 42 38.02 18.86 -21.29
CA LEU A 42 37.61 20.14 -20.68
C LEU A 42 36.75 20.93 -21.69
N GLY A 43 35.43 20.78 -21.57
CA GLY A 43 34.44 21.59 -22.29
C GLY A 43 33.85 22.66 -21.37
N PHE A 44 33.96 23.92 -21.80
CA PHE A 44 33.38 25.10 -21.16
C PHE A 44 31.87 24.96 -20.90
N ILE A 45 31.43 25.40 -19.73
CA ILE A 45 30.04 25.40 -19.26
C ILE A 45 29.22 26.40 -20.10
N GLN A 46 28.34 25.88 -20.97
CA GLN A 46 27.13 26.57 -21.39
C GLN A 46 25.95 26.10 -20.53
N PRO A 47 24.95 26.97 -20.24
CA PRO A 47 23.75 26.56 -19.52
C PRO A 47 22.87 25.71 -20.44
N TYR A 48 22.83 24.40 -20.20
CA TYR A 48 21.98 23.47 -20.95
C TYR A 48 20.64 23.27 -20.24
N ASP A 49 19.57 23.43 -21.03
CA ASP A 49 18.18 23.09 -20.73
C ASP A 49 18.04 21.66 -20.18
N TYR A 50 17.57 21.53 -18.94
CA TYR A 50 17.44 20.26 -18.21
C TYR A 50 16.04 19.62 -18.32
N ALA A 51 15.29 19.89 -19.40
CA ALA A 51 13.88 19.50 -19.45
C ALA A 51 13.58 18.17 -20.18
N ASP A 52 14.43 17.67 -21.08
CA ASP A 52 13.92 16.72 -22.09
C ASP A 52 14.62 15.34 -22.22
N SER A 53 15.70 15.04 -21.50
CA SER A 53 16.43 13.76 -21.69
C SER A 53 16.35 12.76 -20.53
N ALA A 54 15.86 13.15 -19.35
CA ALA A 54 15.73 12.25 -18.19
C ALA A 54 14.34 11.60 -18.04
N THR A 55 13.36 11.97 -18.87
CA THR A 55 11.96 11.50 -18.79
C THR A 55 11.65 10.35 -19.76
N GLY A 56 12.64 9.88 -20.53
CA GLY A 56 12.45 8.98 -21.65
C GLY A 56 12.33 7.48 -21.34
N GLN A 57 12.56 7.01 -20.10
CA GLN A 57 12.54 5.56 -19.81
C GLN A 57 12.08 5.26 -18.37
N LEU A 58 10.80 5.50 -18.05
CA LEU A 58 10.12 4.62 -17.09
C LEU A 58 9.91 3.28 -17.82
N LYS A 59 10.89 2.37 -17.73
CA LYS A 59 10.87 1.06 -18.39
C LYS A 59 9.79 0.17 -17.76
N LYS A 60 8.66 0.10 -18.49
CA LYS A 60 7.93 -1.14 -18.82
C LYS A 60 7.44 -2.03 -17.66
N ARG A 61 6.23 -1.67 -17.20
CA ARG A 61 5.07 -2.52 -16.83
C ARG A 61 5.28 -4.05 -16.91
N VAL A 62 4.96 -4.75 -15.82
CA VAL A 62 4.71 -6.21 -15.79
C VAL A 62 3.38 -6.51 -16.50
N ARG A 63 3.35 -6.48 -17.84
CA ARG A 63 2.15 -6.77 -18.63
C ARG A 63 2.24 -8.17 -19.23
N LYS A 64 1.50 -9.13 -18.67
CA LYS A 64 1.01 -10.31 -19.40
C LYS A 64 -0.46 -10.06 -19.72
N SER A 65 -0.83 -10.09 -21.00
CA SER A 65 -2.22 -9.84 -21.42
C SER A 65 -3.14 -10.98 -21.00
N PHE A 66 -4.28 -10.64 -20.41
CA PHE A 66 -5.36 -11.57 -20.12
C PHE A 66 -6.09 -11.99 -21.41
N HIS A 67 -5.92 -13.23 -21.85
CA HIS A 67 -6.65 -13.81 -22.99
C HIS A 67 -7.07 -15.28 -22.76
N GLY A 68 -7.24 -15.72 -21.51
CA GLY A 68 -7.47 -17.13 -21.20
C GLY A 68 -8.70 -17.41 -20.34
N ASP A 69 -9.24 -18.62 -20.51
CA ASP A 69 -10.47 -19.15 -19.88
C ASP A 69 -10.39 -19.26 -18.34
N SER A 70 -11.30 -18.62 -17.60
CA SER A 70 -11.39 -18.67 -16.11
C SER A 70 -11.47 -20.10 -15.58
N SER A 71 -12.11 -21.01 -16.33
CA SER A 71 -12.38 -22.40 -15.95
C SER A 71 -11.11 -23.18 -15.55
N LEU A 72 -9.98 -22.92 -16.21
CA LEU A 72 -8.71 -23.61 -15.96
C LEU A 72 -8.09 -23.24 -14.60
N VAL A 73 -8.26 -22.00 -14.16
CA VAL A 73 -7.74 -21.54 -12.86
C VAL A 73 -8.55 -22.16 -11.73
N THR A 74 -9.88 -22.14 -11.87
CA THR A 74 -10.81 -22.81 -10.96
C THR A 74 -10.51 -24.30 -10.87
N THR A 75 -10.30 -24.97 -12.02
CA THR A 75 -9.94 -26.41 -12.06
C THR A 75 -8.63 -26.71 -11.32
N ALA A 76 -7.59 -25.90 -11.53
CA ALA A 76 -6.31 -26.07 -10.84
C ALA A 76 -6.43 -25.88 -9.32
N LEU A 77 -7.30 -24.97 -8.88
CA LEU A 77 -7.58 -24.75 -7.47
C LEU A 77 -8.35 -25.94 -6.87
N THR A 78 -9.40 -26.42 -7.54
CA THR A 78 -10.15 -27.61 -7.12
C THR A 78 -9.24 -28.85 -7.01
N GLN A 79 -8.32 -29.01 -7.96
CA GLN A 79 -7.32 -30.08 -7.92
C GLN A 79 -6.38 -29.93 -6.71
N ALA A 80 -5.84 -28.73 -6.48
CA ALA A 80 -4.99 -28.47 -5.31
C ALA A 80 -5.73 -28.77 -4.00
N PHE A 81 -7.04 -28.47 -3.96
CA PHE A 81 -7.88 -28.79 -2.83
C PHE A 81 -8.11 -30.29 -2.67
N SER A 82 -8.37 -31.07 -3.73
CA SER A 82 -8.64 -32.51 -3.59
C SER A 82 -7.42 -33.32 -3.14
N GLU A 83 -6.20 -32.93 -3.53
CA GLU A 83 -4.99 -33.73 -3.34
C GLU A 83 -4.39 -33.65 -1.92
N ALA A 84 -4.57 -32.55 -1.19
CA ALA A 84 -3.78 -32.28 0.01
C ALA A 84 -4.62 -32.02 1.28
N GLY A 85 -4.33 -32.74 2.37
CA GLY A 85 -5.00 -32.56 3.67
C GLY A 85 -4.78 -31.17 4.31
N THR A 86 -3.72 -30.47 3.90
CA THR A 86 -3.49 -29.05 4.19
C THR A 86 -2.98 -28.36 2.93
N ILE A 87 -3.34 -27.10 2.75
CA ILE A 87 -3.03 -26.31 1.56
C ILE A 87 -1.94 -25.29 1.92
N PRO A 88 -0.84 -25.18 1.15
CA PRO A 88 0.24 -24.27 1.46
C PRO A 88 -0.17 -22.80 1.27
N TYR A 89 0.48 -21.91 2.01
CA TYR A 89 0.21 -20.46 2.00
C TYR A 89 0.37 -19.80 0.62
N ASP A 90 1.26 -20.34 -0.20
CA ASP A 90 1.62 -19.87 -1.54
C ASP A 90 0.87 -20.63 -2.65
N VAL A 91 -0.23 -21.32 -2.33
CA VAL A 91 -1.06 -22.02 -3.33
C VAL A 91 -1.57 -21.07 -4.42
N VAL A 92 -2.01 -19.88 -4.01
CA VAL A 92 -2.57 -18.88 -4.92
C VAL A 92 -1.52 -18.45 -5.93
N PRO A 93 -0.36 -17.86 -5.56
CA PRO A 93 0.63 -17.43 -6.55
C PRO A 93 1.11 -18.57 -7.46
N LYS A 94 1.25 -19.80 -6.96
CA LYS A 94 1.59 -20.97 -7.80
C LYS A 94 0.54 -21.25 -8.88
N ILE A 95 -0.74 -21.11 -8.56
CA ILE A 95 -1.83 -21.27 -9.54
C ILE A 95 -1.84 -20.08 -10.51
N LEU A 96 -1.70 -18.86 -10.00
CA LEU A 96 -1.67 -17.65 -10.83
C LEU A 96 -0.52 -17.71 -11.85
N GLU A 97 0.67 -18.14 -11.42
CA GLU A 97 1.86 -18.30 -12.25
C GLU A 97 1.66 -19.33 -13.36
N LYS A 98 1.19 -20.55 -13.03
CA LYS A 98 0.93 -21.61 -14.00
C LYS A 98 -0.08 -21.19 -15.06
N SER A 99 -1.06 -20.37 -14.66
CA SER A 99 -2.08 -19.91 -15.60
C SER A 99 -1.55 -18.88 -16.60
N GLN A 100 -0.47 -18.14 -16.26
CA GLN A 100 -0.02 -16.94 -16.97
C GLN A 100 -1.09 -15.83 -17.12
N LYS A 101 -2.19 -15.89 -16.34
CA LYS A 101 -3.38 -15.05 -16.57
C LYS A 101 -3.46 -13.81 -15.69
N PHE A 102 -2.54 -13.59 -14.76
CA PHE A 102 -2.72 -12.52 -13.77
C PHE A 102 -1.80 -11.34 -14.06
N TYR A 103 -2.41 -10.16 -14.08
CA TYR A 103 -1.74 -8.88 -14.27
C TYR A 103 -1.51 -8.23 -12.91
N GLY A 104 -0.31 -7.67 -12.73
CA GLY A 104 0.02 -6.90 -11.54
C GLY A 104 0.75 -5.61 -11.89
N VAL A 105 0.39 -4.52 -11.21
CA VAL A 105 1.02 -3.21 -11.35
C VAL A 105 1.64 -2.80 -10.03
N VAL A 106 2.87 -2.30 -10.10
CA VAL A 106 3.54 -1.61 -9.01
C VAL A 106 3.64 -0.14 -9.41
N HIS A 107 3.19 0.74 -8.52
CA HIS A 107 3.30 2.18 -8.75
C HIS A 107 4.46 2.81 -8.00
N GLN A 108 4.96 3.86 -8.63
CA GLN A 108 5.65 4.97 -7.98
C GLN A 108 4.89 6.25 -8.34
N LEU A 109 4.79 7.19 -7.40
CA LEU A 109 4.20 8.51 -7.66
C LEU A 109 5.24 9.39 -8.37
N PRO A 110 5.00 9.81 -9.62
CA PRO A 110 5.96 10.60 -10.41
C PRO A 110 6.27 11.96 -9.79
N SER A 111 5.34 12.50 -8.99
CA SER A 111 5.54 13.77 -8.27
C SER A 111 6.64 13.71 -7.21
N ILE A 112 6.99 12.53 -6.69
CA ILE A 112 8.05 12.38 -5.70
C ILE A 112 9.40 12.65 -6.39
N PRO A 113 10.20 13.64 -5.93
CA PRO A 113 11.47 13.95 -6.57
C PRO A 113 12.43 12.75 -6.56
N ALA A 114 13.18 12.54 -7.63
CA ALA A 114 14.12 11.42 -7.75
C ALA A 114 15.15 11.35 -6.60
N ARG A 115 15.57 12.49 -6.03
CA ARG A 115 16.44 12.55 -4.84
C ARG A 115 15.84 11.90 -3.58
N ARG A 116 14.51 11.76 -3.54
CA ARG A 116 13.74 11.07 -2.50
C ARG A 116 13.42 9.61 -2.86
N GLY A 117 13.96 9.11 -3.97
CA GLY A 117 14.01 7.68 -4.28
C GLY A 117 14.93 6.92 -3.30
N MET A 118 14.83 5.59 -3.30
CA MET A 118 15.69 4.75 -2.46
C MET A 118 17.12 4.68 -3.04
N ILE A 119 17.21 4.73 -4.36
CA ILE A 119 18.36 5.01 -5.18
C ILE A 119 18.09 6.40 -5.75
N PRO A 120 18.86 7.42 -5.36
CA PRO A 120 18.86 8.67 -6.09
C PRO A 120 19.24 8.33 -7.54
N GLY A 121 18.40 8.71 -8.50
CA GLY A 121 18.84 8.80 -9.89
C GLY A 121 20.14 9.61 -9.95
N THR A 122 21.00 9.38 -10.95
CA THR A 122 22.29 10.06 -11.13
C THR A 122 22.18 11.54 -10.76
N TYR A 123 22.71 11.89 -9.58
CA TYR A 123 22.67 13.24 -9.05
C TYR A 123 24.07 13.83 -9.25
N GLY A 124 24.21 14.68 -10.28
CA GLY A 124 25.52 15.10 -10.77
C GLY A 124 26.34 13.94 -11.36
N ASN A 125 27.67 13.97 -11.16
CA ASN A 125 28.59 12.93 -11.64
C ASN A 125 28.57 11.63 -10.81
N PHE A 126 27.69 11.50 -9.82
CA PHE A 126 27.65 10.32 -8.95
C PHE A 126 26.72 9.26 -9.54
N THR A 127 27.31 8.20 -10.08
CA THR A 127 26.59 6.97 -10.46
C THR A 127 26.48 6.08 -9.23
N VAL A 128 25.26 5.83 -8.75
CA VAL A 128 25.05 4.90 -7.64
C VAL A 128 25.35 3.48 -8.14
N PRO A 129 26.25 2.73 -7.49
CA PRO A 129 26.52 1.34 -7.89
C PRO A 129 25.25 0.50 -7.88
N SER A 130 25.04 -0.33 -8.90
CA SER A 130 23.84 -1.17 -9.03
C SER A 130 23.63 -2.16 -7.87
N ASN A 131 24.67 -2.45 -7.09
CA ASN A 131 24.63 -3.29 -5.90
C ASN A 131 24.32 -2.51 -4.59
N ALA A 132 24.34 -1.18 -4.61
CA ALA A 132 24.02 -0.36 -3.43
C ALA A 132 22.58 -0.60 -2.93
N VAL A 133 21.69 -1.02 -3.83
CA VAL A 133 20.28 -1.35 -3.55
C VAL A 133 20.13 -2.55 -2.60
N HIS A 134 21.13 -3.42 -2.54
CA HIS A 134 21.16 -4.56 -1.60
C HIS A 134 21.96 -4.24 -0.34
N ASN A 135 22.58 -3.06 -0.26
CA ASN A 135 23.44 -2.69 0.84
C ASN A 135 22.62 -1.99 1.95
N LEU A 136 22.39 -2.70 3.05
CA LEU A 136 21.75 -2.15 4.24
C LEU A 136 22.46 -0.87 4.74
N THR A 137 23.78 -0.78 4.63
CA THR A 137 24.54 0.40 5.02
C THR A 137 24.14 1.62 4.18
N TYR A 138 24.06 1.46 2.85
CA TYR A 138 23.62 2.53 1.96
C TYR A 138 22.20 2.99 2.28
N PHE A 139 21.30 2.04 2.55
CA PHE A 139 19.94 2.35 2.99
C PHE A 139 19.90 3.12 4.32
N LEU A 140 20.74 2.76 5.29
CA LEU A 140 20.81 3.47 6.57
C LEU A 140 21.40 4.87 6.40
N GLU A 141 22.48 5.02 5.62
CA GLU A 141 23.11 6.31 5.32
C GLU A 141 22.16 7.27 4.58
N ALA A 142 21.42 6.79 3.57
CA ALA A 142 20.43 7.60 2.87
C ALA A 142 19.32 8.14 3.79
N ARG A 143 19.05 7.45 4.91
CA ARG A 143 18.05 7.86 5.91
C ARG A 143 18.62 8.78 6.98
N GLU A 144 19.91 8.70 7.23
CA GLU A 144 20.65 9.57 8.17
C GLU A 144 21.08 10.90 7.53
N ARG A 145 20.72 11.15 6.26
CA ARG A 145 20.94 12.45 5.62
C ARG A 145 20.38 13.59 6.48
N PHE A 146 21.22 14.61 6.66
CA PHE A 146 20.94 15.78 7.48
C PHE A 146 19.75 16.57 6.94
N ASP A 147 19.67 16.72 5.61
CA ASP A 147 18.52 17.34 4.97
C ASP A 147 17.35 16.34 4.90
N GLU A 148 16.23 16.75 5.47
CA GLU A 148 14.99 16.00 5.45
C GLU A 148 14.42 15.83 4.04
N GLU A 149 14.71 16.78 3.15
CA GLU A 149 14.30 16.73 1.75
C GLU A 149 15.05 15.65 0.95
N ASP A 150 16.17 15.16 1.46
CA ASP A 150 16.97 14.11 0.82
C ASP A 150 16.66 12.72 1.36
N ARG A 151 15.77 12.61 2.36
CA ARG A 151 15.38 11.31 2.93
C ARG A 151 14.39 10.58 2.01
N PRO A 152 14.56 9.27 1.81
CA PRO A 152 13.74 8.49 0.89
C PRO A 152 12.27 8.42 1.35
N LEU A 153 11.36 8.39 0.38
CA LEU A 153 9.92 8.18 0.60
C LEU A 153 9.47 6.83 0.02
N TYR A 154 8.56 6.20 0.75
CA TYR A 154 8.01 4.88 0.47
C TYR A 154 6.50 4.97 0.32
N ILE A 155 5.96 4.19 -0.61
CA ILE A 155 4.54 4.21 -0.94
C ILE A 155 3.89 2.94 -0.39
N TYR A 156 2.69 3.09 0.13
CA TYR A 156 1.98 2.05 0.85
C TYR A 156 0.51 2.01 0.47
N ASN A 157 -0.03 0.81 0.64
CA ASN A 157 -1.44 0.59 0.93
C ASN A 157 -2.38 1.33 -0.02
N PRO A 158 -2.33 1.05 -1.33
CA PRO A 158 -3.24 1.72 -2.26
C PRO A 158 -4.66 1.36 -1.90
N ASN A 159 -5.56 2.33 -1.97
CA ASN A 159 -6.99 2.11 -2.05
C ASN A 159 -7.51 2.78 -3.32
N LEU A 160 -8.48 2.16 -3.99
CA LEU A 160 -9.00 2.62 -5.27
C LEU A 160 -10.48 2.97 -5.16
N LEU A 161 -10.83 4.20 -5.55
CA LEU A 161 -12.20 4.61 -5.80
C LEU A 161 -12.49 4.51 -7.31
N PRO A 162 -13.40 3.63 -7.75
CA PRO A 162 -13.83 3.55 -9.15
C PRO A 162 -14.73 4.74 -9.50
N LEU A 163 -14.44 5.41 -10.61
CA LEU A 163 -15.22 6.51 -11.16
C LEU A 163 -16.28 5.98 -12.14
N ASP A 164 -17.33 5.38 -11.58
CA ASP A 164 -18.46 4.85 -12.34
C ASP A 164 -19.60 5.88 -12.44
N TYR A 165 -19.88 6.37 -13.65
CA TYR A 165 -20.98 7.30 -13.94
C TYR A 165 -22.36 6.73 -13.62
N GLY A 166 -22.52 5.41 -13.52
CA GLY A 166 -23.75 4.76 -13.06
C GLY A 166 -23.99 4.93 -11.55
N ARG A 167 -22.91 5.05 -10.76
CA ARG A 167 -22.95 5.03 -9.29
C ARG A 167 -22.60 6.35 -8.64
N ILE A 168 -21.77 7.18 -9.27
CA ILE A 168 -21.31 8.48 -8.75
C ILE A 168 -21.96 9.59 -9.59
N GLU A 169 -22.35 10.69 -8.95
CA GLU A 169 -22.85 11.88 -9.64
C GLU A 169 -21.82 12.41 -10.64
N THR A 170 -22.31 12.74 -11.84
CA THR A 170 -21.51 13.19 -12.98
C THR A 170 -20.64 14.37 -12.61
N GLU A 171 -21.17 15.26 -11.77
CA GLU A 171 -20.51 16.44 -11.24
C GLU A 171 -19.15 16.10 -10.60
N ILE A 172 -19.09 15.07 -9.76
CA ILE A 172 -17.84 14.66 -9.09
C ILE A 172 -16.82 14.15 -10.11
N ILE A 173 -17.27 13.37 -11.10
CA ILE A 173 -16.39 12.80 -12.12
C ILE A 173 -15.90 13.91 -13.06
N ASP A 174 -16.75 14.88 -13.41
CA ASP A 174 -16.38 16.03 -14.24
C ASP A 174 -15.30 16.89 -13.57
N ASP A 175 -15.35 17.08 -12.25
CA ASP A 175 -14.30 17.80 -11.51
C ASP A 175 -12.94 17.09 -11.58
N LEU A 176 -12.94 15.75 -11.70
CA LEU A 176 -11.75 14.91 -11.81
C LEU A 176 -11.27 14.69 -13.24
N THR A 177 -12.11 15.00 -14.23
CA THR A 177 -11.80 14.80 -15.66
C THR A 177 -11.69 16.11 -16.44
N TYR A 178 -11.87 17.25 -15.77
CA TYR A 178 -11.82 18.57 -16.38
C TYR A 178 -10.53 18.80 -17.18
N GLY A 179 -10.68 19.07 -18.47
CA GLY A 179 -9.56 19.35 -19.37
C GLY A 179 -8.72 18.14 -19.77
N ILE A 180 -9.09 16.92 -19.38
CA ILE A 180 -8.36 15.69 -19.70
C ILE A 180 -8.92 15.09 -20.99
N THR A 181 -8.31 15.41 -22.13
CA THR A 181 -8.85 15.09 -23.47
C THR A 181 -8.59 13.65 -23.93
N ASN A 182 -7.52 13.00 -23.47
CA ASN A 182 -7.03 11.74 -24.06
C ASN A 182 -6.90 10.56 -23.07
N ALA A 183 -7.19 10.76 -21.79
CA ALA A 183 -7.14 9.71 -20.80
C ALA A 183 -8.52 9.51 -20.16
N LYS A 184 -9.11 8.32 -20.38
CA LYS A 184 -10.30 7.90 -19.64
C LYS A 184 -9.86 7.60 -18.21
N VAL A 185 -9.90 8.62 -17.35
CA VAL A 185 -9.72 8.45 -15.91
C VAL A 185 -10.76 7.44 -15.45
N ALA A 186 -10.31 6.40 -14.78
CA ALA A 186 -11.13 5.30 -14.31
C ALA A 186 -11.11 5.23 -12.78
N TYR A 187 -9.98 5.52 -12.14
CA TYR A 187 -9.86 5.40 -10.69
C TYR A 187 -9.21 6.61 -10.05
N VAL A 188 -9.56 6.87 -8.79
CA VAL A 188 -8.72 7.66 -7.88
C VAL A 188 -8.01 6.69 -6.96
N ALA A 189 -6.69 6.75 -6.96
CA ALA A 189 -5.86 5.97 -6.06
C ALA A 189 -5.42 6.82 -4.87
N VAL A 190 -5.55 6.24 -3.67
CA VAL A 190 -5.14 6.83 -2.40
C VAL A 190 -4.00 5.99 -1.85
N TYR A 191 -2.87 6.63 -1.55
CA TYR A 191 -1.68 5.98 -1.03
C TYR A 191 -1.27 6.63 0.29
N ARG A 192 -0.67 5.84 1.18
CA ARG A 192 0.18 6.39 2.23
C ARG A 192 1.58 6.56 1.68
N VAL A 193 2.17 7.74 1.86
CA VAL A 193 3.57 8.00 1.54
C VAL A 193 4.31 8.28 2.84
N SER A 194 5.41 7.59 3.11
CA SER A 194 6.11 7.67 4.40
C SER A 194 7.61 7.78 4.21
N ASN A 195 8.31 8.44 5.15
CA ASN A 195 9.78 8.39 5.20
C ASN A 195 10.33 7.11 5.89
N PHE A 196 9.47 6.12 6.07
CA PHE A 196 9.79 4.85 6.67
C PHE A 196 9.26 3.68 5.86
N GLY A 197 10.14 2.70 5.65
CA GLY A 197 9.78 1.38 5.15
C GLY A 197 10.64 0.25 5.69
N ASN A 198 10.08 -0.96 5.58
CA ASN A 198 10.67 -2.23 5.98
C ASN A 198 11.28 -3.00 4.79
N CYS A 199 11.75 -2.29 3.75
CA CYS A 199 12.34 -2.88 2.54
C CYS A 199 13.54 -3.80 2.81
N HIS A 200 14.25 -3.58 3.93
CA HIS A 200 15.35 -4.45 4.40
C HIS A 200 14.99 -5.20 5.70
N GLY A 201 13.71 -5.48 5.88
CA GLY A 201 13.18 -6.27 6.98
C GLY A 201 12.66 -5.42 8.16
N PRO A 202 11.92 -6.06 9.09
CA PRO A 202 11.16 -5.36 10.11
C PRO A 202 12.04 -4.56 11.08
N GLY A 203 11.69 -3.29 11.28
CA GLY A 203 12.27 -2.45 12.33
C GLY A 203 13.71 -2.00 12.06
N ARG A 204 14.25 -2.25 10.87
CA ARG A 204 15.56 -1.72 10.47
C ARG A 204 15.42 -0.28 9.98
N GLY A 205 16.18 0.61 10.61
CA GLY A 205 16.30 2.01 10.18
C GLY A 205 15.12 2.92 10.55
N VAL A 206 14.32 2.62 11.58
CA VAL A 206 13.24 3.54 12.05
C VAL A 206 13.80 4.97 12.17
N PRO A 207 13.25 5.97 11.46
CA PRO A 207 13.85 7.29 11.44
C PRO A 207 13.61 7.98 12.79
N GLN A 208 14.51 8.90 13.16
CA GLN A 208 14.33 9.70 14.37
C GLN A 208 13.03 10.53 14.32
N THR A 209 12.69 11.03 13.14
CA THR A 209 11.43 11.72 12.87
C THR A 209 10.61 10.92 11.87
N TYR A 210 9.40 10.54 12.28
CA TYR A 210 8.47 9.77 11.46
C TYR A 210 7.49 10.72 10.79
N ARG A 211 7.34 10.63 9.46
CA ARG A 211 6.43 11.47 8.67
C ARG A 211 5.58 10.63 7.73
N ASN A 212 4.28 10.94 7.69
CA ASN A 212 3.35 10.39 6.73
C ASN A 212 2.67 11.49 5.95
N TYR A 213 2.44 11.19 4.69
CA TYR A 213 1.77 12.04 3.72
C TYR A 213 0.65 11.24 3.07
N LEU A 214 -0.37 11.95 2.62
CA LEU A 214 -1.41 11.43 1.75
C LEU A 214 -0.93 11.54 0.29
N GLY A 215 -0.82 10.44 -0.41
CA GLY A 215 -0.65 10.40 -1.86
C GLY A 215 -2.00 10.22 -2.55
N LEU A 216 -2.24 10.96 -3.64
CA LEU A 216 -3.42 10.81 -4.50
C LEU A 216 -2.98 10.76 -5.96
N ALA A 217 -3.61 9.92 -6.76
CA ALA A 217 -3.38 9.88 -8.21
C ALA A 217 -4.65 9.53 -8.98
N LEU A 218 -4.80 10.09 -10.19
CA LEU A 218 -5.79 9.62 -11.16
C LEU A 218 -5.19 8.48 -11.96
N LEU A 219 -5.92 7.37 -12.09
CA LEU A 219 -5.52 6.21 -12.87
C LEU A 219 -6.44 5.99 -14.08
N ASP A 220 -5.87 5.49 -15.17
CA ASP A 220 -6.62 4.97 -16.31
C ASP A 220 -7.13 3.53 -16.06
N ARG A 221 -7.78 2.95 -17.07
CA ARG A 221 -8.34 1.58 -17.00
C ARG A 221 -7.29 0.47 -16.88
N ASP A 222 -6.07 0.75 -17.32
CA ASP A 222 -4.93 -0.14 -17.21
C ASP A 222 -4.15 0.12 -15.90
N LEU A 223 -4.77 0.89 -15.00
CA LEU A 223 -4.25 1.34 -13.71
C LEU A 223 -3.05 2.28 -13.79
N ASN A 224 -2.72 2.85 -14.95
CA ASN A 224 -1.59 3.77 -15.05
C ASN A 224 -1.96 5.17 -14.54
N ILE A 225 -1.01 5.85 -13.90
CA ILE A 225 -1.18 7.25 -13.53
C ILE A 225 -1.37 8.07 -14.79
N VAL A 226 -2.46 8.83 -14.82
CA VAL A 226 -2.83 9.66 -15.96
C VAL A 226 -1.83 10.80 -16.11
N ARG A 227 -1.44 11.06 -17.36
CA ARG A 227 -0.53 12.14 -17.73
C ARG A 227 -1.27 13.14 -18.62
N ASP A 228 -1.07 14.41 -18.33
CA ASP A 228 -1.52 15.50 -19.18
C ASP A 228 -0.63 15.54 -20.43
N VAL A 229 -1.27 15.38 -21.58
CA VAL A 229 -0.59 15.37 -22.89
C VAL A 229 -0.07 16.75 -23.30
N THR A 230 -0.59 17.82 -22.70
CA THR A 230 -0.30 19.20 -23.09
C THR A 230 0.95 19.73 -22.40
N ASN A 231 1.06 19.51 -21.09
CA ASN A 231 2.17 20.00 -20.27
C ASN A 231 3.10 18.88 -19.76
N GLY A 232 2.74 17.61 -19.99
CA GLY A 232 3.54 16.45 -19.61
C GLY A 232 3.51 16.11 -18.11
N TYR A 233 2.74 16.82 -17.27
CA TYR A 233 2.62 16.52 -15.85
C TYR A 233 1.75 15.30 -15.60
N TYR A 234 2.01 14.60 -14.50
CA TYR A 234 1.14 13.53 -14.01
C TYR A 234 0.06 14.10 -13.09
N PHE A 235 -1.13 13.50 -13.13
CA PHE A 235 -2.23 13.86 -12.24
C PHE A 235 -2.09 13.13 -10.90
N ASP A 236 -1.03 13.46 -10.18
CA ASP A 236 -0.75 12.97 -8.84
C ASP A 236 -0.29 14.10 -7.90
N VAL A 237 -0.50 13.89 -6.60
CA VAL A 237 -0.09 14.81 -5.54
C VAL A 237 0.29 14.06 -4.27
N VAL A 238 1.15 14.68 -3.47
CA VAL A 238 1.50 14.26 -2.12
C VAL A 238 1.25 15.42 -1.15
N ILE A 239 0.56 15.18 -0.05
CA ILE A 239 0.04 16.20 0.88
C ILE A 239 0.45 15.84 2.31
N ASP A 240 1.12 16.75 3.03
CA ASP A 240 1.30 16.65 4.49
C ASP A 240 0.00 17.01 5.22
N LEU A 241 -0.96 16.08 5.16
CA LEU A 241 -2.33 16.27 5.64
C LEU A 241 -2.34 16.63 7.14
N ASN A 242 -1.57 15.89 7.95
CA ASN A 242 -1.49 16.07 9.39
C ASN A 242 -0.93 17.44 9.79
N GLN A 243 0.17 17.87 9.17
CA GLN A 243 0.75 19.18 9.48
C GLN A 243 -0.22 20.30 9.11
N GLN A 244 -0.89 20.21 7.97
CA GLN A 244 -1.83 21.23 7.53
C GLN A 244 -3.11 21.28 8.36
N LEU A 245 -3.62 20.13 8.80
CA LEU A 245 -4.72 20.08 9.75
C LEU A 245 -4.32 20.72 11.10
N PHE A 246 -3.13 20.43 11.60
CA PHE A 246 -2.60 21.09 12.80
C PHE A 246 -2.48 22.61 12.62
N ASP A 247 -1.93 23.06 11.49
CA ASP A 247 -1.78 24.49 11.18
C ASP A 247 -3.15 25.19 11.08
N SER A 248 -4.18 24.49 10.60
CA SER A 248 -5.58 24.97 10.58
C SER A 248 -6.24 25.06 11.96
N GLY A 249 -5.57 24.54 12.99
CA GLY A 249 -6.04 24.50 14.38
C GLY A 249 -6.82 23.25 14.75
N PHE A 250 -6.88 22.23 13.90
CA PHE A 250 -7.53 20.95 14.21
C PHE A 250 -6.65 20.06 15.07
N SER A 251 -7.26 19.36 16.04
CA SER A 251 -6.63 18.32 16.84
C SER A 251 -7.66 17.20 17.10
N PRO A 252 -7.30 15.92 16.86
CA PRO A 252 -8.17 14.80 17.21
C PRO A 252 -8.60 14.87 18.69
N GLY A 253 -9.90 14.68 18.96
CA GLY A 253 -10.44 14.61 20.32
C GLY A 253 -10.47 15.92 21.13
N GLY A 254 -10.25 17.09 20.50
CA GLY A 254 -10.50 18.42 21.10
C GLY A 254 -9.64 18.80 22.32
N LYS A 255 -8.66 17.97 22.71
CA LYS A 255 -7.70 18.30 23.79
C LYS A 255 -6.66 19.31 23.30
N LYS A 256 -5.96 19.97 24.23
CA LYS A 256 -4.89 20.98 23.97
C LYS A 256 -4.10 20.62 22.70
N ARG A 257 -3.89 21.59 21.79
CA ARG A 257 -3.14 21.49 20.51
C ARG A 257 -1.87 20.64 20.65
N ALA A 258 -2.01 19.33 20.61
CA ALA A 258 -0.90 18.42 20.49
C ALA A 258 -0.68 18.30 18.99
N LYS A 259 0.58 18.43 18.56
CA LYS A 259 0.93 18.12 17.18
C LYS A 259 0.43 16.70 16.90
N PRO A 260 -0.39 16.47 15.87
CA PRO A 260 -0.92 15.15 15.58
C PRO A 260 0.26 14.20 15.46
N THR A 261 0.18 13.07 16.17
CA THR A 261 1.20 12.04 16.03
C THR A 261 1.15 11.60 14.58
N GLN A 262 2.26 11.78 13.86
CA GLN A 262 2.44 11.34 12.47
C GLN A 262 2.50 9.80 12.39
N SER A 263 1.75 9.08 13.22
CA SER A 263 1.67 7.61 13.24
C SER A 263 1.25 7.09 11.86
N MET A 264 1.43 5.78 11.62
CA MET A 264 1.00 5.14 10.37
C MET A 264 -0.48 5.42 10.14
N GLN A 265 -0.78 6.40 9.30
CA GLN A 265 -2.13 6.78 8.93
C GLN A 265 -2.40 6.24 7.54
N ASP A 266 -3.30 5.26 7.50
CA ASP A 266 -3.89 4.80 6.27
C ASP A 266 -5.17 5.62 6.07
N CYS A 267 -5.36 6.12 4.85
CA CYS A 267 -6.56 6.86 4.47
C CYS A 267 -7.23 6.17 3.29
N GLN A 268 -8.54 6.34 3.20
CA GLN A 268 -9.40 5.78 2.17
C GLN A 268 -10.31 6.89 1.66
N LEU A 269 -10.58 6.86 0.36
CA LEU A 269 -11.53 7.76 -0.28
C LEU A 269 -12.69 6.91 -0.80
N TYR A 270 -13.90 7.25 -0.40
CA TYR A 270 -15.10 6.60 -0.91
C TYR A 270 -16.19 7.61 -1.23
N ALA A 271 -17.08 7.21 -2.13
CA ALA A 271 -18.23 7.99 -2.53
C ALA A 271 -19.45 7.51 -1.74
N THR A 272 -20.23 8.44 -1.20
CA THR A 272 -21.43 8.14 -0.41
C THR A 272 -22.63 8.95 -0.90
N VAL A 273 -23.82 8.50 -0.51
CA VAL A 273 -25.11 9.02 -0.93
C VAL A 273 -25.70 9.88 0.19
N THR A 274 -26.10 11.11 -0.10
CA THR A 274 -26.93 11.90 0.82
C THR A 274 -28.40 11.51 0.71
N LYS A 275 -29.17 11.73 1.79
CA LYS A 275 -30.58 11.32 1.87
C LYS A 275 -31.38 11.84 0.67
N GLY A 276 -31.95 10.92 -0.10
CA GLY A 276 -32.81 11.23 -1.26
C GLY A 276 -32.09 11.21 -2.61
N SER A 277 -30.76 11.06 -2.66
CA SER A 277 -30.06 10.78 -3.92
C SER A 277 -30.04 9.28 -4.22
N THR A 278 -30.00 8.92 -5.50
CA THR A 278 -29.83 7.55 -5.99
C THR A 278 -28.38 7.24 -6.37
N LYS A 279 -27.54 8.28 -6.49
CA LYS A 279 -26.11 8.18 -6.78
C LYS A 279 -25.28 8.77 -5.66
N SER A 280 -24.05 8.32 -5.54
CA SER A 280 -23.10 8.89 -4.60
C SER A 280 -22.75 10.30 -5.02
N ASN A 281 -23.04 11.26 -4.14
CA ASN A 281 -22.93 12.69 -4.42
C ASN A 281 -22.02 13.44 -3.44
N ARG A 282 -21.25 12.68 -2.68
CA ARG A 282 -20.27 13.20 -1.75
C ARG A 282 -19.06 12.30 -1.71
N LEU A 283 -17.87 12.88 -1.72
CA LEU A 283 -16.64 12.18 -1.43
C LEU A 283 -16.28 12.35 0.05
N ILE A 284 -15.85 11.24 0.66
CA ILE A 284 -15.46 11.19 2.06
C ILE A 284 -14.03 10.65 2.14
N LEU A 285 -13.14 11.45 2.72
CA LEU A 285 -11.78 11.03 3.06
C LEU A 285 -11.75 10.57 4.51
N GLN A 286 -11.60 9.27 4.71
CA GLN A 286 -11.49 8.64 6.02
C GLN A 286 -10.05 8.26 6.29
N CYS A 287 -9.53 8.68 7.43
CA CYS A 287 -8.24 8.26 7.96
C CYS A 287 -8.46 7.55 9.31
N ASN A 288 -7.38 7.00 9.89
CA ASN A 288 -7.46 6.17 11.10
C ASN A 288 -8.17 6.79 12.33
N GLU A 289 -8.24 8.12 12.43
CA GLU A 289 -8.77 8.81 13.62
C GLU A 289 -9.80 9.90 13.30
N TYR A 290 -9.98 10.24 12.02
CA TYR A 290 -10.85 11.30 11.59
C TYR A 290 -11.36 11.04 10.18
N VAL A 291 -12.50 11.64 9.87
CA VAL A 291 -13.06 11.62 8.52
C VAL A 291 -13.63 12.98 8.19
N MET A 292 -13.57 13.32 6.91
CA MET A 292 -14.06 14.59 6.41
C MET A 292 -14.64 14.44 5.01
N PRO A 293 -15.74 15.14 4.71
CA PRO A 293 -16.17 15.32 3.35
C PRO A 293 -15.18 16.21 2.61
N VAL A 294 -14.84 15.77 1.40
CA VAL A 294 -13.84 16.41 0.57
C VAL A 294 -14.39 16.70 -0.81
N MET A 295 -13.76 17.64 -1.48
CA MET A 295 -13.78 17.80 -2.91
C MET A 295 -12.37 17.50 -3.42
N LEU A 296 -12.28 16.66 -4.45
CA LEU A 296 -11.05 16.41 -5.19
C LEU A 296 -11.31 16.83 -6.63
N LYS A 297 -10.43 17.66 -7.18
CA LYS A 297 -10.54 18.14 -8.56
C LYS A 297 -9.19 18.26 -9.22
N VAL A 298 -9.19 18.31 -10.54
CA VAL A 298 -8.01 18.72 -11.32
C VAL A 298 -7.64 20.15 -10.93
N ALA A 299 -6.34 20.41 -10.73
CA ALA A 299 -5.87 21.74 -10.41
C ALA A 299 -6.20 22.72 -11.56
N GLY A 300 -6.80 23.87 -11.22
CA GLY A 300 -7.28 24.84 -12.20
C GLY A 300 -8.70 24.58 -12.73
N ALA A 301 -9.35 23.47 -12.37
CA ALA A 301 -10.77 23.28 -12.66
C ALA A 301 -11.62 24.39 -11.99
N PRO A 302 -12.68 24.88 -12.66
CA PRO A 302 -13.52 25.98 -12.17
C PRO A 302 -13.96 25.76 -10.73
N GLU A 303 -14.01 26.83 -9.93
CA GLU A 303 -14.67 26.74 -8.64
C GLU A 303 -16.18 26.66 -8.86
N ARG A 304 -16.78 25.55 -8.42
CA ARG A 304 -18.22 25.49 -8.22
C ARG A 304 -18.54 26.26 -6.95
N SER A 305 -19.59 27.09 -7.01
CA SER A 305 -20.00 27.94 -5.89
C SER A 305 -20.04 27.14 -4.59
N PRO A 306 -19.24 27.50 -3.58
CA PRO A 306 -19.26 26.79 -2.32
C PRO A 306 -20.65 26.92 -1.70
N HIS A 307 -21.11 25.88 -1.01
CA HIS A 307 -22.26 26.00 -0.12
C HIS A 307 -21.98 27.13 0.87
N LEU A 308 -22.78 28.20 0.78
CA LEU A 308 -22.61 29.43 1.54
C LEU A 308 -22.47 29.14 3.05
N GLY A 309 -21.34 29.57 3.64
CA GLY A 309 -21.17 29.68 5.09
C GLY A 309 -20.25 28.67 5.79
N VAL A 310 -19.64 27.70 5.09
CA VAL A 310 -18.76 26.69 5.72
C VAL A 310 -17.28 27.02 5.47
N LYS A 311 -16.47 26.98 6.54
CA LYS A 311 -15.01 27.17 6.46
C LYS A 311 -14.37 25.94 5.80
N MET A 312 -13.95 26.11 4.55
CA MET A 312 -13.21 25.09 3.79
C MET A 312 -11.72 25.11 4.13
N ILE A 313 -11.04 23.97 3.99
CA ILE A 313 -9.58 23.86 4.11
C ILE A 313 -9.03 23.35 2.78
N GLN A 314 -8.37 24.22 2.03
CA GLN A 314 -7.64 23.84 0.83
C GLN A 314 -6.25 23.31 1.23
N PHE A 315 -5.96 22.06 0.91
CA PHE A 315 -4.68 21.47 1.24
C PHE A 315 -3.63 21.82 0.19
N ARG A 316 -2.48 22.33 0.63
CA ARG A 316 -1.32 22.59 -0.21
C ARG A 316 -0.64 21.27 -0.59
N ASN A 317 -0.25 21.15 -1.85
CA ASN A 317 0.54 20.01 -2.30
C ASN A 317 1.99 20.17 -1.79
N SER A 318 2.50 19.15 -1.13
CA SER A 318 3.93 19.03 -0.80
C SER A 318 4.74 18.64 -2.04
N TYR A 319 4.17 17.77 -2.88
CA TYR A 319 4.70 17.39 -4.18
C TYR A 319 3.56 17.23 -5.19
N GLY A 320 3.86 17.43 -6.48
CA GLY A 320 2.89 17.33 -7.57
C GLY A 320 1.97 18.54 -7.66
N ALA A 321 1.26 18.65 -8.78
CA ALA A 321 0.44 19.83 -9.07
C ALA A 321 -0.84 19.51 -9.86
N GLY A 322 -1.09 18.25 -10.25
CA GLY A 322 -2.23 17.92 -11.11
C GLY A 322 -3.58 17.90 -10.41
N LEU A 323 -3.60 17.80 -9.07
CA LEU A 323 -4.83 17.68 -8.27
C LEU A 323 -4.88 18.71 -7.14
N GLN A 324 -6.10 19.02 -6.70
CA GLN A 324 -6.38 19.85 -5.54
C GLN A 324 -7.39 19.15 -4.63
N LEU A 325 -6.98 18.87 -3.40
CA LEU A 325 -7.84 18.36 -2.35
C LEU A 325 -8.33 19.50 -1.46
N THR A 326 -9.63 19.55 -1.19
CA THR A 326 -10.26 20.55 -0.31
C THR A 326 -11.18 19.85 0.67
N ALA A 327 -10.99 20.07 1.96
CA ALA A 327 -11.99 19.69 2.96
C ALA A 327 -13.16 20.66 2.91
N LEU A 328 -14.37 20.12 2.78
CA LEU A 328 -15.60 20.91 2.71
C LEU A 328 -16.08 21.36 4.09
N GLN A 329 -15.57 20.74 5.15
CA GLN A 329 -15.78 21.12 6.54
C GLN A 329 -14.56 20.70 7.36
N HIS A 330 -14.47 21.15 8.62
CA HIS A 330 -13.44 20.67 9.54
C HIS A 330 -13.54 19.14 9.72
N PRO A 331 -12.41 18.42 9.87
CA PRO A 331 -12.48 16.99 10.14
C PRO A 331 -13.21 16.72 11.45
N ILE A 332 -13.91 15.61 11.47
CA ILE A 332 -14.63 15.14 12.66
C ILE A 332 -13.94 13.86 13.11
N SER A 333 -13.76 13.70 14.43
CA SER A 333 -13.03 12.56 15.00
C SER A 333 -13.89 11.29 14.96
N ILE A 334 -13.28 10.15 14.65
CA ILE A 334 -13.94 8.84 14.73
C ILE A 334 -13.66 8.26 16.12
N VAL A 335 -14.71 7.82 16.80
CA VAL A 335 -14.60 7.27 18.17
C VAL A 335 -13.86 5.95 18.20
N TYR A 336 -14.05 5.13 17.16
CA TYR A 336 -13.31 3.91 16.93
C TYR A 336 -12.15 4.26 16.00
N GLY A 337 -10.92 3.90 16.37
CA GLY A 337 -9.73 4.14 15.54
C GLY A 337 -8.99 2.84 15.29
N GLY A 338 -8.29 2.76 14.16
CA GLY A 338 -7.44 1.61 13.84
C GLY A 338 -7.49 1.20 12.36
N LYS A 339 -6.81 0.10 12.06
CA LYS A 339 -6.62 -0.42 10.69
C LYS A 339 -7.81 -1.20 10.12
N ASN A 340 -8.91 -1.29 10.86
CA ASN A 340 -10.05 -2.15 10.53
C ASN A 340 -11.24 -1.38 9.99
N MET A 341 -11.09 -0.10 9.67
CA MET A 341 -12.23 0.78 9.36
C MET A 341 -12.48 0.84 7.86
N HIS A 342 -13.29 -0.08 7.36
CA HIS A 342 -13.73 -0.05 5.97
C HIS A 342 -15.20 0.32 5.87
N HIS A 343 -15.49 1.30 5.02
CA HIS A 343 -16.86 1.69 4.73
C HIS A 343 -17.52 0.64 3.83
N PHE A 344 -18.73 0.21 4.18
CA PHE A 344 -19.55 -0.65 3.33
C PHE A 344 -21.03 -0.32 3.47
N GLY A 345 -21.79 -0.62 2.41
CA GLY A 345 -23.23 -0.40 2.37
C GLY A 345 -23.64 1.07 2.62
N PRO A 346 -24.92 1.31 2.98
CA PRO A 346 -25.44 2.65 3.24
C PRO A 346 -25.10 3.12 4.66
N GLY A 347 -23.84 3.50 4.89
CA GLY A 347 -23.40 4.16 6.13
C GLY A 347 -23.03 3.18 7.24
N TYR A 348 -22.25 2.15 6.92
CA TYR A 348 -21.63 1.27 7.92
C TYR A 348 -20.11 1.33 7.81
N ILE A 349 -19.45 1.25 8.96
CA ILE A 349 -18.01 1.06 9.06
C ILE A 349 -17.78 -0.26 9.76
N GLU A 350 -17.03 -1.15 9.12
CA GLU A 350 -16.53 -2.36 9.77
C GLU A 350 -15.53 -1.95 10.85
N THR A 351 -15.58 -2.58 12.02
CA THR A 351 -14.57 -2.40 13.07
C THR A 351 -13.80 -3.68 13.33
N TRP A 352 -14.38 -4.83 12.99
CA TRP A 352 -13.72 -6.11 13.13
C TRP A 352 -14.26 -7.19 12.18
N PRO A 353 -13.45 -7.75 11.25
CA PRO A 353 -13.96 -8.65 10.21
C PRO A 353 -14.24 -10.10 10.65
N SER A 354 -13.70 -10.55 11.80
CA SER A 354 -13.84 -11.95 12.27
C SER A 354 -14.64 -12.11 13.56
N GLY A 355 -15.15 -13.32 13.77
CA GLY A 355 -16.04 -13.75 14.84
C GLY A 355 -15.83 -13.12 16.24
N PRO A 356 -16.84 -12.37 16.76
CA PRO A 356 -18.01 -11.87 16.04
C PRO A 356 -17.62 -10.73 15.09
N HIS A 357 -18.17 -10.73 13.86
CA HIS A 357 -18.07 -9.60 12.93
C HIS A 357 -18.69 -8.37 13.60
N GLU A 358 -17.88 -7.32 13.75
CA GLU A 358 -18.27 -6.07 14.40
C GLU A 358 -18.30 -4.93 13.39
N TYR A 359 -19.37 -4.14 13.47
CA TYR A 359 -19.60 -3.00 12.61
C TYR A 359 -20.36 -1.91 13.37
N VAL A 360 -20.30 -0.70 12.83
CA VAL A 360 -20.96 0.46 13.42
C VAL A 360 -21.73 1.19 12.34
N LYS A 361 -22.94 1.63 12.67
CA LYS A 361 -23.69 2.54 11.81
C LYS A 361 -23.13 3.95 11.95
N VAL A 362 -22.95 4.63 10.83
CA VAL A 362 -22.32 5.95 10.76
C VAL A 362 -23.23 6.92 10.01
N ASP A 363 -23.39 8.11 10.57
CA ASP A 363 -23.99 9.25 9.90
C ASP A 363 -22.93 10.34 9.73
N PHE A 364 -22.41 10.50 8.51
CA PHE A 364 -21.38 11.49 8.20
C PHE A 364 -21.85 12.95 8.26
N ALA A 365 -23.12 13.19 8.61
CA ALA A 365 -23.63 14.52 8.90
C ALA A 365 -23.66 14.85 10.40
N ALA A 366 -23.43 13.88 11.29
CA ALA A 366 -23.47 14.06 12.74
C ALA A 366 -22.06 14.23 13.35
N ASP A 367 -21.95 15.00 14.44
CA ASP A 367 -20.74 15.12 15.26
C ASP A 367 -21.05 14.78 16.75
N PRO A 368 -20.37 13.79 17.35
CA PRO A 368 -19.47 12.83 16.71
C PRO A 368 -20.20 11.87 15.79
N PHE A 369 -19.53 11.38 14.73
CA PHE A 369 -20.08 10.41 13.77
C PHE A 369 -20.65 9.16 14.43
N VAL A 370 -20.05 8.79 15.56
CA VAL A 370 -20.52 7.72 16.41
C VAL A 370 -20.63 8.22 17.83
N ASN A 371 -21.75 7.94 18.49
CA ASN A 371 -21.95 8.34 19.87
C ASN A 371 -21.16 7.41 20.82
N ALA A 372 -20.00 7.87 21.31
CA ALA A 372 -19.15 7.13 22.25
C ALA A 372 -19.85 6.71 23.56
N ARG A 373 -20.94 7.40 23.94
CA ARG A 373 -21.72 7.07 25.14
C ARG A 373 -22.73 5.95 24.92
N GLN A 374 -22.95 5.53 23.68
CA GLN A 374 -23.63 4.28 23.37
C GLN A 374 -22.57 3.20 23.24
N SER A 375 -22.21 2.56 24.36
CA SER A 375 -21.44 1.31 24.33
C SER A 375 -22.13 0.21 23.50
N ASP A 376 -23.43 0.39 23.22
CA ASP A 376 -24.25 -0.43 22.32
C ASP A 376 -24.10 -0.07 20.82
N ALA A 377 -23.24 0.89 20.46
CA ALA A 377 -23.08 1.33 19.06
C ALA A 377 -22.30 0.34 18.18
N VAL A 378 -21.44 -0.49 18.78
CA VAL A 378 -20.79 -1.60 18.06
C VAL A 378 -21.75 -2.77 18.00
N LEU A 379 -22.28 -3.00 16.81
CA LEU A 379 -23.16 -4.12 16.53
C LEU A 379 -22.31 -5.35 16.22
N LYS A 380 -22.75 -6.49 16.77
CA LYS A 380 -22.12 -7.79 16.57
C LYS A 380 -23.05 -8.68 15.78
N SER A 381 -22.53 -9.26 14.71
CA SER A 381 -23.21 -10.35 14.01
C SER A 381 -23.44 -11.52 14.99
N PRO A 382 -24.68 -12.00 15.16
CA PRO A 382 -24.99 -13.14 16.04
C PRO A 382 -24.62 -14.49 15.40
N GLY A 383 -24.38 -14.54 14.09
CA GLY A 383 -24.05 -15.77 13.38
C GLY A 383 -22.78 -16.44 13.88
N VAL A 384 -22.80 -17.77 13.98
CA VAL A 384 -21.60 -18.58 14.24
C VAL A 384 -20.67 -18.43 13.04
N GLU A 385 -19.41 -18.10 13.31
CA GLU A 385 -18.43 -17.93 12.24
C GLU A 385 -18.15 -19.28 11.56
N PRO A 386 -18.27 -19.37 10.23
CA PRO A 386 -18.09 -20.63 9.50
C PRO A 386 -16.63 -21.09 9.57
N ALA A 387 -16.44 -22.40 9.45
CA ALA A 387 -15.12 -22.98 9.28
C ALA A 387 -14.46 -22.46 8.00
N ALA A 388 -13.13 -22.41 8.00
CA ALA A 388 -12.38 -22.10 6.78
C ALA A 388 -12.55 -23.22 5.75
N SER A 389 -12.70 -22.84 4.48
CA SER A 389 -12.87 -23.75 3.34
C SER A 389 -11.70 -24.72 3.12
N PHE A 390 -10.50 -24.35 3.60
CA PHE A 390 -9.33 -25.21 3.63
C PHE A 390 -8.42 -24.86 4.82
N LEU A 391 -7.63 -25.84 5.25
CA LEU A 391 -6.68 -25.69 6.36
C LEU A 391 -5.28 -25.39 5.82
N THR A 392 -4.49 -24.65 6.59
CA THR A 392 -3.07 -24.38 6.32
C THR A 392 -2.19 -25.18 7.29
N PRO A 393 -0.91 -25.49 6.95
CA PRO A 393 -0.08 -26.46 7.69
C PRO A 393 0.01 -26.23 9.21
N ASP A 394 -0.07 -24.99 9.66
CA ASP A 394 0.17 -24.59 11.05
C ASP A 394 -1.10 -24.31 11.86
N GLN A 395 -2.30 -24.45 11.28
CA GLN A 395 -3.57 -24.24 12.00
C GLN A 395 -3.74 -25.17 13.21
N PHE A 396 -3.07 -26.33 13.21
CA PHE A 396 -3.07 -27.26 14.35
C PHE A 396 -2.05 -26.90 15.45
N SER A 397 -1.11 -25.98 15.19
CA SER A 397 0.03 -25.71 16.09
C SER A 397 -0.05 -24.38 16.86
N SER A 398 -1.17 -23.65 16.77
CA SER A 398 -1.42 -22.36 17.45
C SER A 398 -0.39 -21.25 17.19
N THR A 399 0.37 -21.33 16.10
CA THR A 399 1.40 -20.33 15.72
C THR A 399 0.83 -18.98 15.33
N LEU A 400 -0.49 -18.79 15.27
CA LEU A 400 -1.17 -17.54 14.87
C LEU A 400 -1.90 -16.88 16.05
N ILE A 401 -1.93 -15.55 16.12
CA ILE A 401 -2.66 -14.79 17.17
C ILE A 401 -4.17 -14.91 16.95
N ASP A 402 -4.98 -15.07 18.00
CA ASP A 402 -6.32 -15.69 17.93
C ASP A 402 -7.39 -14.97 17.09
N ARG A 403 -7.27 -13.68 16.78
CA ARG A 403 -8.31 -12.90 16.07
C ARG A 403 -7.77 -12.24 14.79
N ASP A 404 -8.52 -12.34 13.68
CA ASP A 404 -8.15 -11.66 12.43
C ASP A 404 -8.34 -10.14 12.61
N SER A 405 -7.52 -9.32 11.96
CA SER A 405 -7.54 -7.85 12.06
C SER A 405 -7.00 -7.25 10.78
N GLY A 406 -7.32 -6.00 10.51
CA GLY A 406 -7.10 -5.35 9.23
C GLY A 406 -8.05 -5.95 8.21
N SER A 407 -8.88 -5.12 7.60
CA SER A 407 -9.73 -5.57 6.52
C SER A 407 -9.40 -4.87 5.21
N ALA A 408 -9.93 -5.39 4.12
CA ALA A 408 -10.10 -4.66 2.87
C ALA A 408 -11.45 -5.05 2.29
N CYS A 409 -12.35 -4.08 2.20
CA CYS A 409 -13.77 -4.30 1.96
C CYS A 409 -14.35 -3.18 1.09
N CYS A 410 -15.37 -3.41 0.25
CA CYS A 410 -15.93 -4.70 -0.15
C CYS A 410 -16.41 -4.65 -1.61
N VAL A 411 -16.55 -5.82 -2.23
CA VAL A 411 -17.18 -6.00 -3.54
C VAL A 411 -18.33 -6.99 -3.45
N THR A 412 -19.28 -6.91 -4.38
CA THR A 412 -20.40 -7.85 -4.44
C THR A 412 -19.99 -9.09 -5.23
N ILE A 413 -20.32 -10.27 -4.69
CA ILE A 413 -20.17 -11.56 -5.37
C ILE A 413 -21.51 -12.27 -5.49
N ARG A 414 -21.66 -13.07 -6.55
CA ARG A 414 -22.73 -14.06 -6.65
C ARG A 414 -22.33 -15.30 -5.88
N TRP A 415 -23.20 -15.75 -4.99
CA TRP A 415 -23.00 -16.90 -4.13
C TRP A 415 -24.10 -17.92 -4.38
N ARG A 416 -23.71 -19.18 -4.51
CA ARG A 416 -24.63 -20.31 -4.61
C ARG A 416 -24.46 -21.18 -3.37
N ASP A 417 -25.53 -21.30 -2.59
CA ASP A 417 -25.59 -22.18 -1.43
C ASP A 417 -25.71 -23.66 -1.86
N ASP A 418 -25.59 -24.57 -0.90
CA ASP A 418 -25.65 -26.02 -1.14
C ASP A 418 -27.03 -26.46 -1.65
N ASP A 419 -28.09 -25.69 -1.34
CA ASP A 419 -29.46 -25.90 -1.81
C ASP A 419 -29.74 -25.23 -3.17
N GLU A 420 -28.69 -24.88 -3.94
CA GLU A 420 -28.74 -24.20 -5.24
C GLU A 420 -29.40 -22.80 -5.23
N GLN A 421 -29.68 -22.22 -4.06
CA GLN A 421 -30.16 -20.85 -3.97
C GLN A 421 -29.03 -19.87 -4.29
N GLU A 422 -29.29 -18.97 -5.23
CA GLU A 422 -28.37 -17.90 -5.58
C GLU A 422 -28.71 -16.61 -4.83
N ARG A 423 -27.69 -15.99 -4.24
CA ARG A 423 -27.79 -14.71 -3.55
C ARG A 423 -26.53 -13.88 -3.71
N ASN A 424 -26.63 -12.60 -3.38
CA ASN A 424 -25.48 -11.70 -3.37
C ASN A 424 -24.89 -11.63 -1.97
N LEU A 425 -23.56 -11.70 -1.88
CA LEU A 425 -22.80 -11.47 -0.65
C LEU A 425 -21.79 -10.33 -0.87
N LEU A 426 -21.38 -9.70 0.23
CA LEU A 426 -20.21 -8.83 0.25
C LEU A 426 -18.97 -9.67 0.55
N LEU A 427 -17.91 -9.46 -0.24
CA LEU A 427 -16.62 -10.12 -0.07
C LEU A 427 -15.56 -9.10 0.37
N GLY A 428 -14.76 -9.49 1.35
CA GLY A 428 -13.62 -8.75 1.83
C GLY A 428 -12.42 -9.63 2.17
N PHE A 429 -11.31 -8.99 2.52
CA PHE A 429 -10.10 -9.63 3.06
C PHE A 429 -9.94 -9.33 4.54
N SER A 430 -9.47 -10.31 5.31
CA SER A 430 -9.00 -10.10 6.67
C SER A 430 -7.56 -10.61 6.80
N HIS A 431 -6.81 -10.08 7.78
CA HIS A 431 -5.43 -10.49 8.01
C HIS A 431 -5.22 -11.14 9.36
N ARG A 432 -4.24 -12.02 9.45
CA ARG A 432 -3.80 -12.57 10.74
C ARG A 432 -2.29 -12.46 10.87
N LYS A 433 -1.89 -12.11 12.08
CA LYS A 433 -0.51 -11.98 12.48
C LYS A 433 -0.04 -13.29 13.13
N THR A 434 1.14 -13.79 12.76
CA THR A 434 1.75 -14.93 13.44
C THR A 434 2.16 -14.57 14.87
N ARG A 435 2.22 -15.53 15.80
CA ARG A 435 2.77 -15.37 17.15
C ARG A 435 4.27 -15.09 17.07
N LYS A 436 4.80 -14.35 18.05
CA LYS A 436 6.25 -14.12 18.20
C LYS A 436 6.96 -15.45 18.48
N ALA A 437 7.51 -16.09 17.47
CA ALA A 437 8.72 -16.90 17.63
C ALA A 437 9.86 -15.98 18.14
N PRO A 438 10.96 -16.49 18.76
CA PRO A 438 12.01 -15.66 19.34
C PRO A 438 12.48 -14.55 18.38
N LYS A 439 12.86 -13.39 18.93
CA LYS A 439 13.08 -12.05 18.29
C LYS A 439 13.67 -12.01 16.87
N LYS A 440 14.39 -13.05 16.43
CA LYS A 440 14.92 -13.23 15.06
C LYS A 440 13.81 -13.38 14.00
N ASN A 441 12.63 -13.89 14.39
CA ASN A 441 11.48 -14.13 13.51
C ASN A 441 10.30 -13.20 13.83
N ALA A 442 10.53 -11.89 13.80
CA ALA A 442 9.47 -10.88 13.89
C ALA A 442 8.29 -11.20 12.93
N TYR A 443 7.09 -10.84 13.38
CA TYR A 443 5.78 -11.25 12.86
C TYR A 443 5.62 -11.37 11.34
N ASN A 444 4.85 -12.38 10.92
CA ASN A 444 4.35 -12.51 9.55
C ASN A 444 2.88 -12.08 9.48
N TYR A 445 2.44 -11.63 8.31
CA TYR A 445 1.04 -11.31 8.03
C TYR A 445 0.56 -12.15 6.85
N VAL A 446 -0.53 -12.87 7.07
CA VAL A 446 -1.21 -13.69 6.07
C VAL A 446 -2.64 -13.21 5.93
N SER A 447 -3.25 -13.43 4.76
CA SER A 447 -4.59 -12.95 4.43
C SER A 447 -5.54 -14.13 4.25
N ARG A 448 -6.83 -13.86 4.42
CA ARG A 448 -7.91 -14.75 3.99
C ARG A 448 -9.05 -13.93 3.42
N LEU A 449 -9.93 -14.60 2.68
CA LEU A 449 -11.21 -14.06 2.26
C LEU A 449 -12.28 -14.39 3.29
N TYR A 450 -13.25 -13.51 3.39
CA TYR A 450 -14.52 -13.78 4.05
C TYR A 450 -15.65 -13.14 3.23
N ALA A 451 -16.81 -13.78 3.27
CA ALA A 451 -18.03 -13.27 2.66
C ALA A 451 -19.14 -13.18 3.69
N PHE A 452 -19.95 -12.14 3.61
CA PHE A 452 -21.02 -11.86 4.56
C PHE A 452 -22.26 -11.29 3.88
N GLU A 453 -23.40 -11.36 4.58
CA GLU A 453 -24.70 -10.88 4.06
C GLU A 453 -24.64 -9.40 3.66
N THR A 454 -25.41 -8.99 2.65
CA THR A 454 -25.49 -7.58 2.21
C THR A 454 -26.32 -6.69 3.14
N THR A 455 -27.03 -7.30 4.09
CA THR A 455 -27.95 -6.61 5.01
C THR A 455 -27.66 -6.97 6.47
N PRO A 456 -27.96 -6.08 7.43
CA PRO A 456 -27.83 -6.42 8.85
C PRO A 456 -28.57 -7.73 9.18
N PRO A 457 -27.99 -8.60 10.03
CA PRO A 457 -26.85 -8.33 10.91
C PRO A 457 -25.46 -8.65 10.29
N PHE A 458 -25.35 -8.72 8.97
CA PHE A 458 -24.09 -8.92 8.24
C PHE A 458 -23.34 -10.20 8.67
N ASN A 459 -24.08 -11.31 8.80
CA ASN A 459 -23.50 -12.59 9.20
C ASN A 459 -22.43 -13.04 8.20
N ILE A 460 -21.30 -13.55 8.72
CA ILE A 460 -20.28 -14.19 7.88
C ILE A 460 -20.86 -15.53 7.40
N VAL A 461 -20.88 -15.72 6.08
CA VAL A 461 -21.42 -16.91 5.40
C VAL A 461 -20.31 -17.87 5.01
N ALA A 462 -19.15 -17.36 4.59
CA ALA A 462 -18.03 -18.19 4.16
C ALA A 462 -16.68 -17.56 4.51
N ARG A 463 -15.65 -18.40 4.69
CA ARG A 463 -14.26 -17.99 4.92
C ARG A 463 -13.31 -18.90 4.17
N SER A 464 -12.27 -18.33 3.58
CA SER A 464 -11.19 -19.13 3.04
C SER A 464 -10.21 -19.56 4.13
N GLY A 465 -9.35 -20.53 3.81
CA GLY A 465 -8.09 -20.69 4.53
C GLY A 465 -7.14 -19.51 4.31
N PHE A 466 -5.98 -19.52 4.96
CA PHE A 466 -4.98 -18.47 4.78
C PHE A 466 -4.18 -18.64 3.49
N PHE A 467 -3.86 -17.51 2.85
CA PHE A 467 -3.01 -17.47 1.67
C PHE A 467 -2.31 -16.10 1.55
N CYS A 468 -1.46 -15.98 0.54
CA CYS A 468 -0.90 -14.71 0.07
C CYS A 468 -1.12 -14.56 -1.44
N LEU A 469 -0.96 -13.35 -1.99
CA LEU A 469 -1.00 -13.10 -3.43
C LEU A 469 0.39 -13.21 -4.11
N GLY A 470 1.42 -13.53 -3.33
CA GLY A 470 2.81 -13.70 -3.79
C GLY A 470 3.52 -12.40 -4.20
N PHE A 471 4.69 -12.57 -4.81
CA PHE A 471 5.45 -11.53 -5.53
C PHE A 471 5.04 -11.53 -7.01
N ALA A 472 5.47 -10.56 -7.83
CA ALA A 472 5.21 -10.65 -9.27
C ALA A 472 6.23 -11.57 -9.96
N ALA A 473 5.72 -12.59 -10.65
CA ALA A 473 6.41 -13.49 -11.59
C ALA A 473 7.80 -14.03 -11.19
N HIS A 474 7.92 -15.36 -11.12
CA HIS A 474 9.21 -16.05 -11.18
C HIS A 474 9.48 -16.54 -12.61
N GLY A 475 10.72 -16.31 -13.07
CA GLY A 475 11.21 -16.73 -14.38
C GLY A 475 12.45 -15.96 -14.80
N ASP A 476 13.39 -16.62 -15.49
CA ASP A 476 14.72 -16.08 -15.82
C ASP A 476 14.71 -14.77 -16.64
N ALA A 477 13.57 -14.44 -17.26
CA ALA A 477 13.35 -13.20 -18.02
C ALA A 477 12.36 -12.20 -17.37
N ASP A 478 11.66 -12.58 -16.29
CA ASP A 478 10.43 -11.91 -15.81
C ASP A 478 10.40 -11.58 -14.30
N ASP A 479 11.55 -11.36 -13.66
CA ASP A 479 11.62 -10.98 -12.23
C ASP A 479 11.04 -9.55 -11.98
N GLU A 480 10.08 -9.39 -11.05
CA GLU A 480 9.52 -8.09 -10.61
C GLU A 480 10.60 -7.05 -10.33
N ALA A 481 11.70 -7.48 -9.70
CA ALA A 481 12.84 -6.62 -9.37
C ALA A 481 13.56 -6.07 -10.60
N ARG A 482 13.50 -6.78 -11.74
CA ARG A 482 14.08 -6.39 -13.02
C ARG A 482 13.11 -5.61 -13.90
N GLN A 483 11.81 -5.78 -13.70
CA GLN A 483 10.74 -5.13 -14.49
C GLN A 483 10.18 -3.85 -13.85
N SER A 484 10.40 -3.64 -12.55
CA SER A 484 9.98 -2.42 -11.89
C SER A 484 11.11 -1.39 -11.84
N ASP A 485 10.79 -0.16 -12.21
CA ASP A 485 11.60 1.02 -11.88
C ASP A 485 11.46 1.40 -10.39
N ASN A 486 10.48 0.82 -9.67
CA ASN A 486 10.38 1.01 -8.24
C ASN A 486 11.47 0.20 -7.54
N GLU A 487 12.49 0.91 -7.12
CA GLU A 487 13.69 0.40 -6.49
C GLU A 487 13.39 -0.38 -5.21
N GLN A 488 12.27 -0.06 -4.54
CA GLN A 488 11.80 -0.71 -3.32
C GLN A 488 11.49 -2.20 -3.56
N VAL A 489 11.09 -2.57 -4.78
CA VAL A 489 10.82 -3.96 -5.17
C VAL A 489 12.08 -4.82 -5.02
N ARG A 490 13.25 -4.30 -5.43
CA ARG A 490 14.49 -5.09 -5.53
C ARG A 490 14.98 -5.65 -4.20
N GLY A 491 14.83 -4.89 -3.11
CA GLY A 491 15.23 -5.32 -1.76
C GLY A 491 14.18 -6.18 -1.05
N SER A 492 12.90 -6.06 -1.43
CA SER A 492 11.80 -6.65 -0.69
C SER A 492 11.21 -7.92 -1.31
N ALA A 493 11.35 -8.13 -2.62
CA ALA A 493 10.86 -9.33 -3.32
C ALA A 493 11.76 -10.56 -3.10
N ASN A 494 13.05 -10.37 -2.86
CA ASN A 494 14.03 -11.46 -2.86
C ASN A 494 14.44 -11.97 -1.45
N ASP A 495 14.53 -11.08 -0.45
CA ASP A 495 15.17 -11.42 0.82
C ASP A 495 14.18 -11.70 1.98
N TYR A 496 12.90 -11.35 1.84
CA TYR A 496 11.92 -11.35 2.94
C TYR A 496 10.67 -12.16 2.61
N ARG A 497 10.83 -13.48 2.66
CA ARG A 497 9.75 -14.44 2.45
C ARG A 497 9.09 -14.87 3.76
N LEU A 498 7.85 -15.33 3.66
CA LEU A 498 7.12 -15.96 4.74
C LEU A 498 7.85 -17.22 5.19
N THR A 499 8.17 -17.30 6.47
CA THR A 499 8.72 -18.52 7.09
C THR A 499 7.86 -18.93 8.27
N ILE A 500 7.28 -20.12 8.20
CA ILE A 500 6.46 -20.72 9.25
C ILE A 500 6.94 -22.17 9.41
N MET A 501 7.16 -22.62 10.66
CA MET A 501 7.63 -23.99 10.96
C MET A 501 8.91 -24.40 10.20
N ASN A 502 9.83 -23.46 9.99
CA ASN A 502 11.07 -23.63 9.19
C ASN A 502 10.87 -23.92 7.69
N GLU A 503 9.63 -23.85 7.20
CA GLU A 503 9.34 -23.85 5.77
C GLU A 503 9.29 -22.42 5.24
N VAL A 504 9.84 -22.22 4.05
CA VAL A 504 9.82 -20.94 3.33
C VAL A 504 8.81 -21.04 2.21
N TYR A 505 7.84 -20.13 2.19
CA TYR A 505 6.79 -20.08 1.18
C TYR A 505 7.08 -18.95 0.18
N ASP A 506 6.55 -19.06 -1.04
CA ASP A 506 6.56 -17.97 -2.01
C ASP A 506 5.50 -16.90 -1.69
N CYS A 507 5.67 -16.31 -0.51
CA CYS A 507 4.80 -15.28 0.04
C CYS A 507 5.64 -14.16 0.62
N PRO A 508 5.20 -12.89 0.52
CA PRO A 508 5.75 -11.83 1.34
C PRO A 508 5.66 -12.19 2.82
N ARG A 509 6.70 -11.87 3.58
CA ARG A 509 6.67 -11.97 5.05
C ARG A 509 5.53 -11.15 5.64
N ILE A 510 5.32 -9.93 5.12
CA ILE A 510 4.18 -9.08 5.45
C ILE A 510 3.35 -8.92 4.18
N HIS A 511 2.26 -9.68 4.07
CA HIS A 511 1.26 -9.52 3.04
C HIS A 511 0.02 -8.86 3.64
N PHE A 512 -0.32 -7.66 3.18
CA PHE A 512 -1.43 -6.88 3.76
C PHE A 512 -2.28 -6.26 2.65
N VAL A 513 -3.50 -6.76 2.50
CA VAL A 513 -4.45 -6.26 1.49
C VAL A 513 -5.12 -5.00 2.04
N THR A 514 -5.24 -3.97 1.22
CA THR A 514 -5.63 -2.63 1.66
C THR A 514 -6.83 -2.09 0.91
N GLY A 515 -7.10 -2.66 -0.26
CA GLY A 515 -8.28 -2.34 -1.03
C GLY A 515 -8.68 -3.51 -1.92
N ILE A 516 -9.98 -3.57 -2.15
CA ILE A 516 -10.60 -4.39 -3.19
C ILE A 516 -11.67 -3.52 -3.83
N THR A 517 -11.72 -3.50 -5.16
CA THR A 517 -12.73 -2.74 -5.89
C THR A 517 -13.12 -3.45 -7.17
N GLU A 518 -14.31 -3.17 -7.69
CA GLU A 518 -14.76 -3.70 -8.98
C GLU A 518 -14.01 -3.03 -10.12
N LYS A 519 -13.70 -3.81 -11.17
CA LYS A 519 -13.13 -3.24 -12.38
C LYS A 519 -14.23 -2.50 -13.15
N ILE A 520 -13.92 -1.31 -13.65
CA ILE A 520 -14.90 -0.51 -14.38
C ILE A 520 -15.17 -1.19 -15.72
N ASP A 521 -16.46 -1.26 -16.06
CA ASP A 521 -17.01 -1.95 -17.23
C ASP A 521 -16.79 -3.48 -17.24
N ASP A 522 -16.40 -4.08 -16.11
CA ASP A 522 -16.21 -5.53 -15.98
C ASP A 522 -16.60 -6.01 -14.57
N ASP A 523 -17.88 -6.32 -14.40
CA ASP A 523 -18.46 -6.76 -13.13
C ASP A 523 -17.96 -8.14 -12.67
N GLU A 524 -17.27 -8.90 -13.52
CA GLU A 524 -16.71 -10.22 -13.19
C GLU A 524 -15.26 -10.14 -12.70
N MET A 525 -14.64 -8.97 -12.80
CA MET A 525 -13.26 -8.72 -12.39
C MET A 525 -13.19 -7.77 -11.20
N VAL A 526 -12.19 -8.00 -10.35
CA VAL A 526 -11.86 -7.09 -9.25
C VAL A 526 -10.39 -6.71 -9.30
N ILE A 527 -10.09 -5.53 -8.79
CA ILE A 527 -8.73 -5.08 -8.55
C ILE A 527 -8.46 -5.20 -7.05
N ILE A 528 -7.42 -5.93 -6.69
CA ILE A 528 -6.96 -6.11 -5.31
C ILE A 528 -5.67 -5.33 -5.14
N SER A 529 -5.66 -4.39 -4.20
CA SER A 529 -4.47 -3.63 -3.82
C SER A 529 -3.92 -4.09 -2.49
N TYR A 530 -2.61 -4.27 -2.41
CA TYR A 530 -1.94 -4.79 -1.22
C TYR A 530 -0.52 -4.27 -1.07
N GLY A 531 -0.03 -4.23 0.16
CA GLY A 531 1.35 -3.96 0.51
C GLY A 531 2.18 -5.24 0.56
N VAL A 532 3.40 -5.15 0.05
CA VAL A 532 4.42 -6.20 0.12
C VAL A 532 5.50 -5.77 1.10
N ASN A 533 5.69 -6.56 2.15
CA ASN A 533 6.75 -6.44 3.15
C ASN A 533 6.83 -5.08 3.88
N ASP A 534 5.71 -4.34 3.96
CA ASP A 534 5.73 -2.93 4.38
C ASP A 534 6.87 -2.16 3.64
N CYS A 535 6.97 -2.38 2.34
CA CYS A 535 7.97 -1.74 1.50
C CYS A 535 7.36 -1.03 0.29
N TYR A 536 6.56 -1.74 -0.52
CA TYR A 536 5.98 -1.19 -1.74
C TYR A 536 4.53 -1.67 -1.93
N PRO A 537 3.73 -0.94 -2.73
CA PRO A 537 2.38 -1.34 -3.06
C PRO A 537 2.31 -2.17 -4.35
N ARG A 538 1.32 -3.06 -4.43
CA ARG A 538 0.97 -3.80 -5.64
C ARG A 538 -0.54 -3.79 -5.84
N MET A 539 -0.96 -3.81 -7.10
CA MET A 539 -2.37 -3.98 -7.48
C MET A 539 -2.45 -5.11 -8.50
N ILE A 540 -3.43 -5.99 -8.38
CA ILE A 540 -3.64 -7.10 -9.30
C ILE A 540 -5.09 -7.18 -9.74
N GLU A 541 -5.31 -7.61 -10.97
CA GLU A 541 -6.66 -7.93 -11.46
C GLU A 541 -6.94 -9.42 -11.27
N VAL A 542 -8.10 -9.75 -10.72
CA VAL A 542 -8.48 -11.13 -10.40
C VAL A 542 -9.97 -11.37 -10.72
N PRO A 543 -10.35 -12.50 -11.35
CA PRO A 543 -11.75 -12.86 -11.53
C PRO A 543 -12.46 -13.10 -10.20
N LYS A 544 -13.71 -12.64 -10.06
CA LYS A 544 -14.55 -12.91 -8.88
C LYS A 544 -14.78 -14.39 -8.68
N GLU A 545 -14.98 -15.14 -9.77
CA GLU A 545 -15.16 -16.60 -9.74
C GLU A 545 -14.02 -17.28 -8.99
N PHE A 546 -12.76 -16.90 -9.27
CA PHE A 546 -11.60 -17.46 -8.57
C PHE A 546 -11.64 -17.20 -7.06
N LEU A 547 -12.05 -16.00 -6.63
CA LEU A 547 -12.20 -15.67 -5.22
C LEU A 547 -13.35 -16.45 -4.56
N VAL A 548 -14.45 -16.66 -5.28
CA VAL A 548 -15.57 -17.50 -4.84
C VAL A 548 -15.11 -18.95 -4.66
N SER A 549 -14.31 -19.49 -5.58
CA SER A 549 -13.74 -20.85 -5.45
C SER A 549 -12.86 -21.00 -4.21
N LEU A 550 -12.08 -19.98 -3.84
CA LEU A 550 -11.31 -19.97 -2.58
C LEU A 550 -12.22 -20.02 -1.34
N LEU A 551 -13.39 -19.38 -1.38
CA LEU A 551 -14.38 -19.43 -0.30
C LEU A 551 -15.14 -20.75 -0.23
N GLN A 552 -15.37 -21.41 -1.37
CA GLN A 552 -16.10 -22.68 -1.44
C GLN A 552 -15.22 -23.89 -1.10
N GLY A 553 -13.93 -23.87 -1.45
CA GLY A 553 -13.01 -24.95 -1.08
C GLY A 553 -13.28 -26.27 -1.82
N ARG A 554 -13.16 -27.39 -1.10
CA ARG A 554 -13.34 -28.78 -1.59
C ARG A 554 -14.79 -29.20 -1.90
N ARG A 555 -15.71 -28.26 -2.14
CA ARG A 555 -17.12 -28.62 -2.39
C ARG A 555 -17.28 -29.48 -3.64
#